data_AF-A0A2T7EBN0-F1
#
_entry.id   AF-A0A2T7EBN0-F1
#
_cell.length_a   1.000
_cell.length_b   1.000
_cell.length_c   1.000
_cell.angle_alpha   90.00
_cell.angle_beta   90.00
_cell.angle_gamma   90.00
#
_symmetry.space_group_name_H-M   'P 1'
#
loop_
_entity.id
_entity.type
_entity.pdbx_description
1 polymer ?
#
loop_
_entity_poly.entity_id
_entity_poly.type
_entity_poly.pdbx_seq_one_letter_code
_entity_poly.pdbx_strand_id
1 'polypeptide(L)'
;MDICNSYFWKLKSRKLNHIKSVESLQLHLAKFFLLHLVSYPYRYDQSLVVLKHAEISKAGMVTKSSIMLGLGETDEEVKQAMADLRAVDVDILTLGQYLQPTERHLTVRGYVTPEKFDFWKEYGESLGFLYVASGHLVRSSYRAGELFLCLALAFTRT
;
A
#
# COMPACT_ATOMS: atom_id res chain seq x y z
N MET A 1 -11.91 16.61 -3.32
CA MET A 1 -12.77 16.11 -2.23
C MET A 1 -12.76 14.59 -2.33
N ASP A 2 -11.97 13.92 -1.48
CA ASP A 2 -11.71 12.49 -1.62
C ASP A 2 -13.00 11.67 -1.54
N ILE A 3 -13.16 10.72 -2.47
CA ILE A 3 -14.30 9.79 -2.52
C ILE A 3 -14.53 9.15 -1.15
N CYS A 4 -13.47 8.72 -0.44
CA CYS A 4 -13.60 8.16 0.91
C CYS A 4 -14.18 9.16 1.96
N ASN A 5 -13.99 10.48 1.80
CA ASN A 5 -14.48 11.46 2.78
C ASN A 5 -16.00 11.72 2.66
N SER A 6 -16.55 11.61 1.44
CA SER A 6 -18.00 11.70 1.20
C SER A 6 -18.76 10.49 1.77
N TYR A 7 -18.21 9.28 1.62
CA TYR A 7 -18.83 8.06 2.16
C TYR A 7 -18.71 7.96 3.69
N PHE A 8 -17.63 8.49 4.27
CA PHE A 8 -17.41 8.52 5.72
C PHE A 8 -18.54 9.24 6.48
N TRP A 9 -18.97 10.42 6.01
CA TRP A 9 -20.09 11.16 6.63
C TRP A 9 -21.43 10.43 6.49
N LYS A 10 -21.62 9.69 5.39
CA LYS A 10 -22.84 8.92 5.11
C LYS A 10 -22.97 7.66 5.98
N LEU A 11 -21.84 7.12 6.46
CA LEU A 11 -21.78 5.98 7.39
C LEU A 11 -22.03 6.41 8.84
N LYS A 12 -21.58 7.61 9.24
CA LYS A 12 -21.82 8.13 10.61
C LYS A 12 -23.31 8.36 10.92
N SER A 13 -24.15 8.50 9.89
CA SER A 13 -25.60 8.72 10.04
C SER A 13 -26.44 7.44 10.04
N ARG A 14 -25.87 6.25 9.80
CA ARG A 14 -26.59 4.97 9.88
C ARG A 14 -26.03 4.16 11.06
N LYS A 15 -26.87 3.96 12.08
CA LYS A 15 -26.59 3.17 13.29
C LYS A 15 -25.93 1.82 12.96
N LEU A 16 -24.61 1.70 13.17
CA LEU A 16 -23.93 0.41 13.29
C LEU A 16 -23.90 0.00 14.77
N ASN A 17 -25.03 -0.55 15.24
CA ASN A 17 -25.17 -1.05 16.63
C ASN A 17 -24.63 -2.49 16.84
N HIS A 18 -23.99 -3.10 15.83
CA HIS A 18 -23.59 -4.51 15.89
C HIS A 18 -22.09 -4.81 15.73
N ILE A 19 -21.22 -3.80 15.60
CA ILE A 19 -19.77 -4.05 15.58
C ILE A 19 -19.23 -4.00 17.02
N LYS A 20 -19.02 -5.18 17.61
CA LYS A 20 -18.30 -5.32 18.88
C LYS A 20 -16.80 -5.14 18.62
N SER A 21 -16.33 -3.92 18.88
CA SER A 21 -14.96 -3.41 18.85
C SER A 21 -14.24 -3.38 17.48
N VAL A 22 -13.67 -2.21 17.18
CA VAL A 22 -12.86 -1.89 15.99
C VAL A 22 -11.55 -2.70 15.97
N GLU A 23 -11.11 -3.20 17.12
CA GLU A 23 -9.89 -4.02 17.28
C GLU A 23 -10.06 -5.45 16.74
N SER A 24 -11.26 -6.03 16.80
CA SER A 24 -11.51 -7.39 16.29
C SER A 24 -11.47 -7.47 14.76
N LEU A 25 -11.82 -6.36 14.09
CA LEU A 25 -11.67 -6.20 12.65
C LEU A 25 -10.19 -6.11 12.25
N GLN A 26 -9.33 -5.42 13.00
CA GLN A 26 -7.89 -5.35 12.69
C GLN A 26 -7.22 -6.73 12.63
N LEU A 27 -7.63 -7.68 13.48
CA LEU A 27 -7.06 -9.03 13.49
C LEU A 27 -7.58 -9.93 12.37
N HIS A 28 -8.85 -9.82 11.95
CA HIS A 28 -9.35 -10.52 10.77
C HIS A 28 -8.89 -9.89 9.44
N LEU A 29 -8.58 -8.59 9.45
CA LEU A 29 -7.97 -7.85 8.36
C LEU A 29 -6.47 -8.14 8.20
N ALA A 30 -5.83 -8.88 9.11
CA ALA A 30 -4.41 -9.20 9.05
C ALA A 30 -4.05 -10.36 8.08
N LYS A 31 -4.90 -10.65 7.08
CA LYS A 31 -4.53 -11.48 5.91
C LYS A 31 -4.15 -10.63 4.70
N PHE A 32 -3.53 -9.47 4.93
CA PHE A 32 -2.83 -8.72 3.90
C PHE A 32 -1.37 -9.17 3.88
N PHE A 33 -0.97 -9.86 2.82
CA PHE A 33 0.40 -10.34 2.70
C PHE A 33 1.33 -9.15 2.49
N LEU A 34 2.12 -8.87 3.52
CA LEU A 34 2.84 -7.62 3.70
C LEU A 34 4.31 -7.87 3.39
N LEU A 35 4.73 -7.58 2.17
CA LEU A 35 6.11 -7.73 1.78
C LEU A 35 6.80 -6.38 1.67
N HIS A 36 7.79 -6.15 2.53
CA HIS A 36 8.67 -4.99 2.45
C HIS A 36 9.74 -5.28 1.40
N LEU A 37 9.67 -4.59 0.26
CA LEU A 37 10.79 -4.55 -0.68
C LEU A 37 11.87 -3.64 -0.10
N VAL A 38 12.72 -4.21 0.75
CA VAL A 38 14.04 -3.62 1.06
C VAL A 38 15.02 -4.28 0.11
N SER A 39 15.66 -3.46 -0.71
CA SER A 39 16.57 -3.83 -1.80
C SER A 39 17.55 -4.93 -1.41
N TYR A 40 17.21 -6.18 -1.72
CA TYR A 40 18.11 -7.33 -1.73
C TYR A 40 17.74 -8.18 -2.95
N PRO A 41 18.58 -8.23 -3.99
CA PRO A 41 18.21 -8.75 -5.31
C PRO A 41 17.78 -10.23 -5.26
N TYR A 42 18.38 -11.01 -4.36
CA TYR A 42 18.10 -12.45 -4.25
C TYR A 42 16.68 -12.80 -3.78
N ARG A 43 15.91 -11.82 -3.28
CA ARG A 43 14.55 -12.01 -2.78
C ARG A 43 13.51 -11.23 -3.56
N TYR A 44 13.91 -10.41 -4.53
CA TYR A 44 13.01 -9.56 -5.31
C TYR A 44 12.07 -10.39 -6.19
N ASP A 45 12.61 -11.32 -6.98
CA ASP A 45 11.77 -12.16 -7.85
C ASP A 45 10.83 -13.06 -7.05
N GLN A 46 11.32 -13.62 -5.94
CA GLN A 46 10.50 -14.40 -5.02
C GLN A 46 9.35 -13.59 -4.43
N SER A 47 9.61 -12.31 -4.12
CA SER A 47 8.60 -11.37 -3.64
C SER A 47 7.45 -11.22 -4.64
N LEU A 48 7.79 -10.98 -5.91
CA LEU A 48 6.83 -10.84 -7.00
C LEU A 48 6.05 -12.13 -7.24
N VAL A 49 6.71 -13.29 -7.18
CA VAL A 49 6.05 -14.59 -7.31
C VAL A 49 5.03 -14.82 -6.21
N VAL A 50 5.31 -14.41 -4.97
CA VAL A 50 4.35 -14.55 -3.88
C VAL A 50 3.16 -13.61 -4.04
N LEU A 51 3.38 -12.37 -4.48
CA LEU A 51 2.31 -11.42 -4.77
C LEU A 51 1.41 -11.93 -5.91
N LYS A 52 2.01 -12.44 -6.98
CA LYS A 52 1.29 -13.06 -8.10
C LYS A 52 0.47 -14.27 -7.64
N HIS A 53 1.05 -15.15 -6.82
CA HIS A 53 0.31 -16.28 -6.25
C HIS A 53 -0.85 -15.85 -5.37
N ALA A 54 -0.69 -14.77 -4.59
CA ALA A 54 -1.74 -14.26 -3.72
C ALA A 54 -2.95 -13.77 -4.53
N GLU A 55 -2.71 -13.07 -5.64
CA GLU A 55 -3.74 -12.61 -6.58
C GLU A 55 -4.55 -13.80 -7.14
N ILE A 56 -3.88 -14.82 -7.71
CA ILE A 56 -4.58 -15.97 -8.31
C ILE A 56 -5.20 -16.92 -7.27
N SER A 57 -4.78 -16.86 -6.00
CA SER A 57 -5.20 -17.83 -4.98
C SER A 57 -6.68 -17.74 -4.62
N LYS A 58 -7.29 -16.55 -4.74
CA LYS A 58 -8.68 -16.33 -4.37
C LYS A 58 -9.27 -15.17 -5.18
N ALA A 59 -10.34 -15.45 -5.90
CA ALA A 59 -11.12 -14.42 -6.59
C ALA A 59 -11.56 -13.31 -5.61
N GLY A 60 -11.28 -12.06 -5.98
CA GLY A 60 -11.59 -10.89 -5.16
C GLY A 60 -10.60 -10.63 -4.02
N MET A 61 -9.46 -11.32 -3.98
CA MET A 61 -8.36 -10.95 -3.09
C MET A 61 -7.74 -9.63 -3.58
N VAL A 62 -7.64 -8.65 -2.68
CA VAL A 62 -6.94 -7.39 -2.95
C VAL A 62 -5.50 -7.53 -2.49
N THR A 63 -4.57 -7.21 -3.37
CA THR A 63 -3.13 -7.28 -3.09
C THR A 63 -2.56 -5.91 -2.77
N LYS A 64 -1.56 -5.89 -1.89
CA LYS A 64 -0.92 -4.66 -1.43
C LYS A 64 0.58 -4.84 -1.33
N SER A 65 1.32 -3.82 -1.77
CA SER A 65 2.77 -3.76 -1.60
C SER A 65 3.22 -2.40 -1.10
N SER A 66 4.47 -2.35 -0.61
CA SER A 66 5.07 -1.13 -0.08
C SER A 66 6.52 -0.96 -0.53
N ILE A 67 6.89 0.28 -0.85
CA ILE A 67 8.25 0.70 -1.18
C ILE A 67 8.69 1.74 -0.14
N MET A 68 9.86 1.53 0.46
CA MET A 68 10.46 2.47 1.40
C MET A 68 11.57 3.24 0.70
N LEU A 69 11.44 4.57 0.65
CA LEU A 69 12.36 5.48 -0.04
C LEU A 69 13.39 6.07 0.93
N GLY A 70 14.50 6.57 0.41
CA GLY A 70 15.57 7.21 1.16
C GLY A 70 16.75 6.30 1.53
N LEU A 71 16.87 5.15 0.86
CA LEU A 71 17.99 4.21 1.04
C LEU A 71 19.08 4.36 -0.04
N GLY A 72 18.87 5.26 -1.01
CA GLY A 72 19.82 5.54 -2.09
C GLY A 72 19.38 5.05 -3.46
N GLU A 73 18.11 4.69 -3.58
CA GLU A 73 17.47 4.34 -4.84
C GLU A 73 17.41 5.52 -5.81
N THR A 74 17.48 5.20 -7.10
CA THR A 74 17.27 6.14 -8.21
C THR A 74 15.79 6.19 -8.61
N ASP A 75 15.39 7.26 -9.29
CA ASP A 75 14.02 7.39 -9.79
C ASP A 75 13.67 6.25 -10.76
N GLU A 76 14.62 5.83 -11.59
CA GLU A 76 14.47 4.75 -12.56
C GLU A 76 14.23 3.41 -11.86
N GLU A 77 14.95 3.12 -10.77
CA GLU A 77 14.73 1.91 -9.97
C GLU A 77 13.34 1.90 -9.32
N VAL A 78 12.87 3.05 -8.81
CA VAL A 78 11.52 3.16 -8.22
C VAL A 78 10.45 2.96 -9.31
N LYS A 79 10.63 3.59 -10.47
CA LYS A 79 9.70 3.42 -11.61
C LYS A 79 9.65 1.98 -12.08
N GLN A 80 10.79 1.31 -12.19
CA GLN A 80 10.88 -0.10 -12.56
C GLN A 80 10.16 -0.97 -11.53
N ALA A 81 10.41 -0.77 -10.23
CA ALA A 81 9.75 -1.51 -9.19
C ALA A 81 8.23 -1.33 -9.20
N MET A 82 7.73 -0.11 -9.49
CA MET A 82 6.31 0.15 -9.64
C MET A 82 5.71 -0.57 -10.86
N ALA A 83 6.42 -0.59 -11.99
CA ALA A 83 6.01 -1.31 -13.19
C ALA A 83 5.95 -2.83 -12.94
N ASP A 84 6.94 -3.39 -12.26
CA ASP A 84 7.00 -4.82 -11.92
C ASP A 84 5.87 -5.23 -10.97
N LEU A 85 5.57 -4.40 -9.97
CA LEU A 85 4.42 -4.61 -9.09
C LEU A 85 3.10 -4.58 -9.85
N ARG A 86 2.97 -3.68 -10.85
CA ARG A 86 1.80 -3.69 -11.73
C ARG A 86 1.74 -4.89 -12.65
N ALA A 87 2.87 -5.38 -13.13
CA ALA A 87 2.94 -6.56 -13.99
C ALA A 87 2.50 -7.86 -13.27
N VAL A 88 2.50 -7.88 -11.94
CA VAL A 88 1.95 -8.96 -11.10
C VAL A 88 0.62 -8.59 -10.45
N ASP A 89 -0.08 -7.60 -11.01
CA ASP A 89 -1.42 -7.17 -10.62
C ASP A 89 -1.59 -6.72 -9.16
N VAL A 90 -0.58 -6.04 -8.61
CA VAL A 90 -0.73 -5.40 -7.29
C VAL A 90 -1.74 -4.26 -7.32
N ASP A 91 -2.79 -4.33 -6.51
CA ASP A 91 -3.86 -3.34 -6.48
C ASP A 91 -3.48 -2.05 -5.76
N ILE A 92 -2.85 -2.18 -4.58
CA ILE A 92 -2.55 -1.07 -3.68
C ILE A 92 -1.04 -0.91 -3.51
N LEU A 93 -0.55 0.32 -3.69
CA LEU A 93 0.83 0.68 -3.43
C LEU A 93 0.94 1.69 -2.28
N THR A 94 1.92 1.49 -1.41
CA THR A 94 2.31 2.52 -0.42
C THR A 94 3.77 2.90 -0.55
N LEU A 95 4.06 4.20 -0.66
CA LEU A 95 5.40 4.77 -0.70
C LEU A 95 5.63 5.59 0.57
N GLY A 96 6.66 5.23 1.33
CA GLY A 96 6.96 5.85 2.62
C GLY A 96 8.44 6.20 2.77
N GLN A 97 8.75 7.19 3.61
CA GLN A 97 10.14 7.47 3.97
C GLN A 97 10.68 6.40 4.91
N TYR A 98 11.83 5.82 4.56
CA TYR A 98 12.63 5.02 5.47
C TYR A 98 13.13 5.88 6.62
N LEU A 99 12.74 5.49 7.83
CA LEU A 99 13.21 6.07 9.08
C LEU A 99 14.01 5.00 9.79
N GLN A 100 15.32 5.25 9.96
CA GLN A 100 16.23 4.33 10.63
C GLN A 100 15.79 4.16 12.10
N PRO A 101 15.42 2.95 12.55
CA PRO A 101 14.95 2.74 13.92
C PRO A 101 16.08 2.86 14.95
N THR A 102 17.25 2.32 14.62
CA THR A 102 18.47 2.35 15.45
C THR A 102 19.71 2.40 14.56
N GLU A 103 20.84 2.82 15.10
CA GLU A 103 22.12 2.96 14.36
C GLU A 103 22.62 1.67 13.71
N ARG A 104 22.15 0.50 14.17
CA ARG A 104 22.52 -0.81 13.60
C ARG A 104 21.78 -1.13 12.30
N HIS A 105 20.73 -0.39 11.96
CA HIS A 105 19.98 -0.57 10.73
C HIS A 105 20.60 0.21 9.58
N LEU A 106 20.12 -0.03 8.35
CA LEU A 106 20.56 0.70 7.16
C LEU A 106 20.52 2.21 7.40
N THR A 107 21.57 2.90 7.00
CA THR A 107 21.65 4.35 7.11
C THR A 107 20.76 4.99 6.05
N VAL A 108 19.98 6.00 6.47
CA VAL A 108 19.22 6.84 5.54
C VAL A 108 20.22 7.59 4.64
N ARG A 109 20.09 7.43 3.32
CA ARG A 109 20.93 8.17 2.35
C ARG A 109 20.34 9.51 1.97
N GLY A 110 19.02 9.66 2.05
CA GLY A 110 18.34 10.90 1.72
C GLY A 110 16.91 10.95 2.24
N TYR A 111 16.41 12.17 2.41
CA TYR A 111 15.00 12.43 2.71
C TYR A 111 14.31 12.90 1.43
N VAL A 112 13.24 12.20 1.07
CA VAL A 112 12.43 12.52 -0.10
C VAL A 112 11.55 13.72 0.22
N THR A 113 11.42 14.68 -0.71
CA THR A 113 10.62 15.88 -0.48
C THR A 113 9.11 15.59 -0.62
N PRO A 114 8.23 16.41 -0.02
CA PRO A 114 6.77 16.27 -0.20
C PRO A 114 6.35 16.25 -1.68
N GLU A 115 6.91 17.14 -2.49
CA GLU A 115 6.57 17.25 -3.93
C GLU A 115 6.95 15.98 -4.68
N LYS A 116 8.02 15.32 -4.24
CA LYS A 116 8.44 14.05 -4.83
C LYS A 116 7.48 12.91 -4.45
N PHE A 117 6.93 12.91 -3.24
CA PHE A 117 5.88 11.96 -2.88
C PHE A 117 4.59 12.19 -3.68
N ASP A 118 4.22 13.45 -3.95
CA ASP A 118 3.08 13.78 -4.81
C ASP A 118 3.31 13.28 -6.24
N PHE A 119 4.51 13.50 -6.80
CA PHE A 119 4.91 12.92 -8.08
C PHE A 119 4.77 11.39 -8.11
N TRP A 120 5.23 10.68 -7.07
CA TRP A 120 5.12 9.23 -7.03
C TRP A 120 3.67 8.74 -6.94
N LYS A 121 2.81 9.50 -6.27
CA LYS A 121 1.39 9.21 -6.20
C LYS A 121 0.76 9.29 -7.59
N GLU A 122 0.94 10.42 -8.28
CA GLU A 122 0.40 10.64 -9.62
C GLU A 122 0.95 9.61 -10.62
N TYR A 123 2.25 9.33 -10.56
CA TYR A 123 2.87 8.32 -11.41
C TYR A 123 2.28 6.92 -11.15
N GLY A 124 2.11 6.51 -9.89
CA GLY A 124 1.48 5.23 -9.57
C GLY A 124 0.01 5.15 -10.03
N GLU A 125 -0.76 6.21 -9.82
CA GLU A 125 -2.14 6.28 -10.32
C GLU A 125 -2.17 6.15 -11.86
N SER A 126 -1.21 6.75 -12.57
CA SER A 126 -1.08 6.63 -14.04
C SER A 126 -0.75 5.21 -14.52
N LEU A 127 -0.08 4.39 -13.69
CA LEU A 127 0.20 2.99 -13.99
C LEU A 127 -1.00 2.04 -13.72
N GLY A 128 -2.09 2.57 -13.15
CA GLY A 128 -3.31 1.80 -12.91
C GLY A 128 -3.37 1.07 -11.57
N PHE A 129 -2.60 1.50 -10.55
CA PHE A 129 -2.87 1.08 -9.18
C PHE A 129 -4.27 1.57 -8.76
N LEU A 130 -5.06 0.74 -8.08
CA LEU A 130 -6.38 1.14 -7.57
C LEU A 130 -6.28 2.21 -6.48
N TYR A 131 -5.18 2.18 -5.71
CA TYR A 131 -4.90 3.21 -4.72
C TYR A 131 -3.40 3.33 -4.45
N VAL A 132 -2.92 4.57 -4.39
CA VAL A 132 -1.54 4.89 -4.02
C VAL A 132 -1.53 5.79 -2.80
N ALA A 133 -0.93 5.30 -1.71
CA ALA A 133 -0.62 6.13 -0.55
C ALA A 133 0.85 6.54 -0.62
N SER A 134 1.14 7.84 -0.66
CA SER A 134 2.51 8.33 -0.79
C SER A 134 2.77 9.43 0.23
N GLY A 135 3.85 9.34 1.01
CA GLY A 135 4.22 10.39 1.95
C GLY A 135 5.19 9.93 3.05
N HIS A 136 5.82 10.89 3.73
CA HIS A 136 6.85 10.64 4.76
C HIS A 136 6.45 9.60 5.82
N LEU A 137 5.26 9.76 6.39
CA LEU A 137 4.75 8.91 7.48
C LEU A 137 3.90 7.73 6.99
N VAL A 138 3.78 7.56 5.67
CA VAL A 138 3.07 6.41 5.11
C VAL A 138 3.84 5.14 5.46
N ARG A 139 3.08 4.13 5.87
CA ARG A 139 3.57 2.79 6.20
C ARG A 139 2.64 1.76 5.56
N SER A 140 3.08 0.52 5.53
CA SER A 140 2.30 -0.60 5.00
C SER A 140 0.94 -0.78 5.68
N SER A 141 0.77 -0.37 6.94
CA SER A 141 -0.52 -0.37 7.66
C SER A 141 -1.33 0.92 7.52
N TYR A 142 -0.77 1.97 6.91
CA TYR A 142 -1.41 3.29 6.84
C TYR A 142 -2.76 3.20 6.15
N ARG A 143 -3.81 3.63 6.87
CA ARG A 143 -5.22 3.61 6.46
C ARG A 143 -5.70 2.27 5.87
N ALA A 144 -5.08 1.14 6.24
CA ALA A 144 -5.40 -0.16 5.66
C ALA A 144 -6.87 -0.57 5.89
N GLY A 145 -7.45 -0.22 7.06
CA GLY A 145 -8.86 -0.46 7.35
C GLY A 145 -9.81 0.38 6.51
N GLU A 146 -9.54 1.67 6.33
CA GLU A 146 -10.34 2.54 5.46
C GLU A 146 -10.23 2.15 3.99
N LEU A 147 -9.02 1.75 3.56
CA LEU A 147 -8.78 1.21 2.23
C LEU A 147 -9.59 -0.05 2.00
N PHE A 148 -9.55 -0.99 2.94
CA PHE A 148 -10.33 -2.21 2.85
C PHE A 148 -11.84 -1.91 2.75
N LEU A 149 -12.38 -0.99 3.55
CA LEU A 149 -13.79 -0.61 3.43
C LEU A 149 -14.09 0.06 2.09
N CYS A 150 -13.29 1.04 1.65
CA CYS A 150 -13.52 1.72 0.38
C CYS A 150 -13.44 0.72 -0.81
N LEU A 151 -12.51 -0.24 -0.77
CA LEU A 151 -12.39 -1.30 -1.78
C LEU A 151 -13.51 -2.33 -1.68
N ALA A 152 -13.89 -2.80 -0.50
CA ALA A 152 -15.01 -3.74 -0.34
C ALA A 152 -16.34 -3.14 -0.83
N LEU A 153 -16.51 -1.82 -0.68
CA LEU A 153 -17.66 -1.11 -1.21
C LEU A 153 -17.58 -0.92 -2.74
N ALA A 154 -16.39 -0.67 -3.28
CA ALA A 154 -16.14 -0.56 -4.73
C ALA A 154 -16.17 -1.92 -5.46
N PHE A 155 -15.82 -3.01 -4.77
CA PHE A 155 -15.81 -4.40 -5.24
C PHE A 155 -17.12 -5.14 -4.92
N THR A 156 -18.24 -4.42 -4.87
CA THR A 156 -19.54 -5.01 -5.22
C THR A 156 -19.59 -5.25 -6.73
N ARG A 157 -18.63 -6.02 -7.25
CA ARG A 157 -18.67 -6.56 -8.60
C ARG A 157 -19.82 -7.58 -8.62
N THR A 158 -20.88 -7.19 -9.30
CA THR A 158 -21.91 -8.07 -9.91
C THR A 158 -21.32 -9.31 -10.53
#